data_AF-A0A4Y2PMC7-F1
#
_entry.id   AF-A0A4Y2PMC7-F1
#
_cell.length_a   1.000
_cell.length_b   1.000
_cell.length_c   1.000
_cell.angle_alpha   90.00
_cell.angle_beta   90.00
_cell.angle_gamma   90.00
#
_symmetry.space_group_name_H-M   'P 1'
#
loop_
_entity.id
_entity.type
_entity.pdbx_description
1 polymer ?
#
loop_
_entity_poly.entity_id
_entity_poly.type
_entity_poly.pdbx_seq_one_letter_code
_entity_poly.pdbx_strand_id
1 'polypeptide(L)'
;MDRPNVNQKFIRDTREDNQSEEKPIILNIGTCGLRTMNCAFKTVITGTDWSIVEFLRALYNMLKDVPAHRGSYTEFSGSNIFPKKFYSIRWLENSDIAQRAIEILLDVMQYVNSVKEDKKKGLHIQVSKLLQRILLTLS
;
A
#
# COMPACT_ATOMS: atom_id res chain seq x y z
N MET A 1 -5.26 9.79 24.63
CA MET A 1 -4.57 8.61 24.05
C MET A 1 -5.64 7.72 23.44
N ASP A 2 -5.73 7.70 22.11
CA ASP A 2 -6.77 6.97 21.40
C ASP A 2 -6.61 5.46 21.62
N ARG A 3 -7.65 4.81 22.13
CA ARG A 3 -7.70 3.36 22.15
C ARG A 3 -7.65 2.88 20.69
N PRO A 4 -6.93 1.79 20.38
CA PRO A 4 -7.10 1.12 19.10
C PRO A 4 -8.60 0.89 18.87
N ASN A 5 -9.12 1.31 17.71
CA ASN A 5 -10.53 1.12 17.35
C ASN A 5 -10.79 -0.36 17.07
N VAL A 6 -10.82 -1.16 18.14
CA VAL A 6 -10.90 -2.61 18.11
C VAL A 6 -12.10 -3.03 18.94
N ASN A 7 -13.11 -3.60 18.28
CA ASN A 7 -14.26 -4.17 18.96
C ASN A 7 -13.84 -5.50 19.63
N GLN A 8 -13.45 -5.43 20.90
CA GLN A 8 -13.02 -6.60 21.66
C GLN A 8 -14.13 -7.64 21.84
N LYS A 9 -15.40 -7.22 21.82
CA LYS A 9 -16.55 -8.13 21.86
C LYS A 9 -16.57 -8.97 20.60
N PHE A 10 -16.48 -8.33 19.44
CA PHE A 10 -16.41 -9.03 18.15
C PHE A 10 -15.28 -10.07 18.10
N ILE A 11 -14.07 -9.74 18.57
CA ILE A 11 -12.94 -10.69 18.59
C ILE A 11 -13.24 -11.91 19.47
N ARG A 12 -13.89 -11.68 20.62
CA ARG A 12 -14.25 -12.75 21.56
C ARG A 12 -15.30 -13.67 20.95
N ASP A 13 -16.39 -13.10 20.47
CA ASP A 13 -17.51 -13.81 19.83
C ASP A 13 -16.99 -14.63 18.63
N THR A 14 -16.16 -14.00 17.78
CA THR A 14 -15.56 -14.68 16.61
C THR A 14 -14.64 -15.83 17.03
N ARG A 15 -13.91 -15.72 18.14
CA ARG A 15 -13.05 -16.81 18.63
C ARG A 15 -13.85 -17.99 19.16
N GLU A 16 -14.96 -17.70 19.84
CA GLU A 16 -15.90 -18.71 20.32
C GLU A 16 -16.52 -19.49 19.15
N ASP A 17 -16.83 -18.80 18.03
CA ASP A 17 -17.35 -19.42 16.80
C ASP A 17 -16.28 -20.15 15.95
N ASN A 18 -14.99 -19.94 16.24
CA ASN A 18 -13.85 -20.49 15.50
C ASN A 18 -13.19 -21.73 16.14
N GLN A 19 -13.96 -22.54 16.90
CA GLN A 19 -13.43 -23.73 17.60
C GLN A 19 -13.26 -25.01 16.75
N SER A 20 -13.47 -24.96 15.43
CA SER A 20 -13.31 -26.14 14.54
C SER A 20 -11.89 -26.26 13.99
N GLU A 21 -11.38 -27.49 13.86
CA GLU A 21 -9.99 -27.81 13.48
C GLU A 21 -9.54 -27.29 12.08
N GLU A 22 -10.47 -26.99 11.16
CA GLU A 22 -10.16 -26.49 9.82
C GLU A 22 -10.06 -24.95 9.70
N LYS A 23 -10.32 -24.19 10.78
CA LYS A 23 -10.39 -22.73 10.71
C LYS A 23 -9.05 -22.05 11.08
N PRO A 24 -8.76 -20.87 10.50
CA PRO A 24 -7.54 -20.13 10.80
C PRO A 24 -7.47 -19.73 12.28
N ILE A 25 -6.29 -19.91 12.89
CA ILE A 25 -6.06 -19.58 14.30
C ILE A 25 -6.17 -18.07 14.49
N ILE A 26 -7.13 -17.63 15.29
CA ILE A 26 -7.28 -16.23 15.68
C ILE A 26 -6.31 -15.90 16.82
N LEU A 27 -5.17 -15.30 16.45
CA LEU A 27 -4.18 -14.80 17.40
C LEU A 27 -4.68 -13.49 18.04
N ASN A 28 -4.99 -13.55 19.34
CA ASN A 28 -5.34 -12.38 20.13
C ASN A 28 -4.13 -11.89 20.93
N ILE A 29 -3.43 -10.88 20.40
CA ILE A 29 -2.28 -10.22 21.08
C ILE A 29 -2.71 -9.09 22.03
N GLY A 30 -4.01 -8.84 22.16
CA GLY A 30 -4.55 -7.71 22.91
C GLY A 30 -4.20 -6.34 22.31
N THR A 31 -4.80 -5.29 22.86
CA THR A 31 -4.55 -3.90 22.41
C THR A 31 -3.13 -3.45 22.70
N CYS A 32 -2.54 -3.88 23.82
CA CYS A 32 -1.16 -3.57 24.18
C CYS A 32 -0.16 -4.23 23.24
N GLY A 33 -0.32 -5.52 22.91
CA GLY A 33 0.55 -6.21 21.97
C GLY A 33 0.44 -5.62 20.56
N LEU A 34 -0.78 -5.33 20.10
CA LEU A 34 -0.99 -4.67 18.80
C LEU A 34 -0.32 -3.30 18.74
N ARG A 35 -0.37 -2.52 19.83
CA ARG A 35 0.33 -1.24 19.93
C ARG A 35 1.84 -1.43 19.85
N THR A 36 2.40 -2.38 20.61
CA THR A 36 3.84 -2.68 20.58
C THR A 36 4.31 -3.04 19.17
N MET A 37 3.57 -3.90 18.46
CA MET A 37 3.90 -4.29 17.08
C MET A 37 3.84 -3.08 16.13
N ASN A 38 2.77 -2.29 16.16
CA ASN A 38 2.67 -1.09 15.33
C ASN A 38 3.80 -0.08 15.61
N CYS A 39 4.17 0.09 16.89
CA CYS A 39 5.31 0.93 17.27
C CYS A 39 6.63 0.37 16.75
N ALA A 40 6.86 -0.94 16.83
CA ALA A 40 8.07 -1.58 16.33
C ALA A 40 8.22 -1.38 14.81
N PHE A 41 7.16 -1.64 14.03
CA PHE A 41 7.16 -1.39 12.59
C PHE A 41 7.40 0.08 12.26
N LYS A 42 6.73 0.99 12.97
CA LYS A 42 6.96 2.43 12.81
C LYS A 42 8.43 2.75 13.00
N THR A 43 9.03 2.33 14.13
CA THR A 43 10.43 2.62 14.46
C THR A 43 11.38 2.09 13.41
N VAL A 44 11.21 0.84 12.97
CA VAL A 44 12.06 0.23 11.92
C VAL A 44 11.94 1.02 10.63
N ILE A 45 10.73 1.27 10.14
CA ILE A 45 10.54 1.95 8.85
C ILE A 45 11.01 3.41 8.90
N THR A 46 10.86 4.09 10.04
CA THR A 46 11.42 5.45 10.21
C THR A 46 12.93 5.46 10.40
N GLY A 47 13.52 4.36 10.87
CA GLY A 47 14.97 4.22 11.06
C GLY A 47 15.70 3.75 9.80
N THR A 48 14.98 3.22 8.80
CA THR A 48 15.53 2.86 7.50
C THR A 48 15.42 4.02 6.50
N ASP A 49 16.42 4.21 5.65
CA ASP A 49 16.42 5.22 4.58
C ASP A 49 15.61 4.81 3.33
N TRP A 50 14.78 3.76 3.42
CA TRP A 50 14.14 3.13 2.27
C TRP A 50 12.97 3.92 1.66
N SER A 51 12.56 5.05 2.27
CA SER A 51 11.50 5.94 1.75
C SER A 51 10.20 5.21 1.35
N ILE A 52 9.89 4.09 2.03
CA ILE A 52 8.78 3.18 1.68
C ILE A 52 7.43 3.88 1.82
N VAL A 53 7.28 4.71 2.86
CA VAL A 53 6.02 5.41 3.14
C VAL A 53 5.71 6.40 2.02
N GLU A 54 6.72 7.14 1.59
CA GLU A 54 6.65 8.11 0.52
C GLU A 54 6.37 7.42 -0.82
N PHE A 55 7.01 6.28 -1.08
CA PHE A 55 6.72 5.45 -2.26
C PHE A 55 5.25 5.03 -2.31
N LEU A 56 4.75 4.36 -1.26
CA LEU A 56 3.37 3.84 -1.23
C LEU A 56 2.33 4.97 -1.34
N ARG A 57 2.59 6.11 -0.70
CA ARG A 57 1.73 7.30 -0.80
C ARG A 57 1.74 7.90 -2.19
N ALA A 58 2.91 8.05 -2.80
CA ALA A 58 3.02 8.61 -4.14
C ALA A 58 2.33 7.71 -5.16
N LEU A 59 2.52 6.39 -5.04
CA LEU A 59 1.90 5.38 -5.88
C LEU A 59 0.36 5.50 -5.83
N TYR A 60 -0.19 5.55 -4.61
CA TYR A 60 -1.63 5.73 -4.42
C TYR A 60 -2.12 7.06 -5.00
N ASN A 61 -1.48 8.17 -4.65
CA ASN A 61 -1.91 9.51 -5.08
C ASN A 61 -1.83 9.72 -6.60
N MET A 62 -0.91 9.04 -7.29
CA MET A 62 -0.78 9.10 -8.74
C MET A 62 -2.07 8.67 -9.46
N LEU A 63 -2.76 7.65 -8.92
CA LEU A 63 -3.94 7.03 -9.54
C LEU A 63 -5.24 7.31 -8.78
N LYS A 64 -5.19 7.89 -7.59
CA LYS A 64 -6.38 8.06 -6.73
C LYS A 64 -7.41 9.04 -7.30
N ASP A 65 -6.99 10.28 -7.56
CA ASP A 65 -7.90 11.42 -7.76
C ASP A 65 -8.07 11.84 -9.22
N VAL A 66 -7.35 11.21 -10.16
CA VAL A 66 -7.36 11.57 -11.58
C VAL A 66 -7.87 10.40 -12.43
N PRO A 67 -9.16 10.39 -12.82
CA PRO A 67 -9.74 9.33 -13.65
C PRO A 67 -8.98 9.11 -14.97
N ALA A 68 -8.48 10.19 -15.58
CA ALA A 68 -7.67 10.11 -16.79
C ALA A 68 -6.38 9.28 -16.57
N HIS A 69 -5.71 9.43 -15.42
CA HIS A 69 -4.53 8.62 -15.12
C HIS A 69 -4.88 7.14 -14.93
N ARG A 70 -6.05 6.82 -14.37
CA ARG A 70 -6.50 5.42 -14.27
C ARG A 70 -6.80 4.84 -15.65
N GLY A 71 -7.47 5.61 -16.51
CA GLY A 71 -7.74 5.23 -17.90
C GLY A 71 -6.44 4.93 -18.65
N SER A 72 -5.50 5.88 -18.64
CA SER A 72 -4.19 5.68 -19.29
C SER A 72 -3.35 4.58 -18.64
N TYR A 73 -3.43 4.39 -17.31
CA TYR A 73 -2.77 3.27 -16.64
C TYR A 73 -3.30 1.94 -17.17
N THR A 74 -4.61 1.76 -17.21
CA THR A 74 -5.24 0.54 -17.72
C THR A 74 -4.95 0.35 -19.20
N GLU A 75 -4.94 1.41 -20.00
CA GLU A 75 -4.61 1.35 -21.42
C GLU A 75 -3.16 0.92 -21.66
N PHE A 76 -2.19 1.53 -20.98
CA PHE A 76 -0.77 1.27 -21.21
C PHE A 76 -0.29 -0.03 -20.55
N SER A 77 -0.81 -0.39 -19.38
CA SER A 77 -0.38 -1.60 -18.66
C SER A 77 -1.28 -2.82 -18.90
N GLY A 78 -2.52 -2.63 -19.37
CA GLY A 78 -3.54 -3.67 -19.43
C GLY A 78 -4.14 -4.05 -18.07
N SER A 79 -3.67 -3.44 -16.98
CA SER A 79 -4.06 -3.78 -15.61
C SER A 79 -5.23 -2.95 -15.10
N ASN A 80 -6.18 -3.63 -14.43
CA ASN A 80 -7.26 -3.00 -13.67
C ASN A 80 -7.01 -3.05 -12.16
N ILE A 81 -5.78 -3.38 -11.76
CA ILE A 81 -5.38 -3.50 -10.37
C ILE A 81 -4.74 -2.18 -9.94
N PHE A 82 -5.30 -1.56 -8.90
CA PHE A 82 -4.88 -0.24 -8.44
C PHE A 82 -4.20 -0.30 -7.06
N PRO A 83 -3.33 0.69 -6.74
CA PRO A 83 -2.72 0.81 -5.43
C PRO A 83 -3.74 1.06 -4.33
N LYS A 84 -3.42 0.59 -3.12
CA LYS A 84 -4.20 0.81 -1.91
C LYS A 84 -3.65 1.98 -1.08
N LYS A 85 -4.51 2.59 -0.28
CA LYS A 85 -4.17 3.74 0.57
C LYS A 85 -3.33 3.30 1.78
N PHE A 86 -2.13 3.84 1.94
CA PHE A 86 -1.33 3.65 3.14
C PHE A 86 -1.90 4.41 4.37
N TYR A 87 -1.93 3.75 5.54
CA TYR A 87 -2.39 4.34 6.80
C TYR A 87 -1.26 4.43 7.84
N SER A 88 -0.78 5.63 8.16
CA SER A 88 0.38 5.86 9.05
C SER A 88 0.19 5.47 10.53
N ILE A 89 -1.01 5.04 10.90
CA ILE A 89 -1.34 4.55 12.25
C ILE A 89 -1.54 3.03 12.30
N ARG A 90 -1.70 2.36 11.14
CA ARG A 90 -2.05 0.92 11.05
C ARG A 90 -0.95 0.14 10.32
N TRP A 91 0.25 0.16 10.89
CA TRP A 91 1.44 -0.41 10.27
C TRP A 91 1.31 -1.90 9.94
N LEU A 92 0.66 -2.68 10.83
CA LEU A 92 0.43 -4.10 10.59
C LEU A 92 -0.56 -4.35 9.44
N GLU A 93 -1.63 -3.55 9.39
CA GLU A 93 -2.63 -3.64 8.31
C GLU A 93 -2.03 -3.24 6.97
N ASN A 94 -1.04 -2.35 6.94
CA ASN A 94 -0.37 -1.93 5.70
C ASN A 94 0.45 -3.04 4.98
N SER A 95 0.54 -4.24 5.55
CA SER A 95 1.15 -5.39 4.87
C SER A 95 0.45 -5.70 3.54
N ASP A 96 -0.88 -5.60 3.49
CA ASP A 96 -1.66 -5.83 2.27
C ASP A 96 -1.41 -4.74 1.20
N ILE A 97 -1.17 -3.51 1.63
CA ILE A 97 -0.83 -2.35 0.79
C ILE A 97 0.57 -2.53 0.20
N ALA A 98 1.53 -3.00 1.00
CA ALA A 98 2.87 -3.32 0.51
C ALA A 98 2.83 -4.47 -0.50
N GLN A 99 2.07 -5.53 -0.22
CA GLN A 99 1.89 -6.65 -1.15
C GLN A 99 1.24 -6.18 -2.47
N ARG A 100 0.20 -5.35 -2.39
CA ARG A 100 -0.43 -4.75 -3.58
C ARG A 100 0.55 -3.90 -4.38
N ALA A 101 1.44 -3.15 -3.72
CA ALA A 101 2.44 -2.35 -4.41
C ALA A 101 3.45 -3.20 -5.17
N ILE A 102 3.83 -4.37 -4.63
CA ILE A 102 4.68 -5.35 -5.31
C ILE A 102 3.95 -5.95 -6.53
N GLU A 103 2.69 -6.34 -6.35
CA GLU A 103 1.85 -6.93 -7.40
C GLU A 103 1.76 -6.03 -8.65
N ILE A 104 1.56 -4.72 -8.46
CA ILE A 104 1.39 -3.77 -9.58
C ILE A 104 2.69 -3.09 -10.02
N LEU A 105 3.84 -3.46 -9.45
CA LEU A 105 5.09 -2.73 -9.67
C LEU A 105 5.47 -2.69 -11.16
N LEU A 106 5.35 -3.83 -11.84
CA LEU A 106 5.66 -3.95 -13.27
C LEU A 106 4.69 -3.14 -14.14
N ASP A 107 3.39 -3.20 -13.83
CA ASP A 107 2.35 -2.43 -14.52
C ASP A 107 2.61 -0.92 -14.41
N VAL A 108 3.01 -0.48 -13.21
CA VAL A 108 3.36 0.92 -12.94
C VAL A 108 4.63 1.32 -13.68
N MET A 109 5.64 0.46 -13.75
CA MET A 109 6.85 0.70 -14.54
C MET A 109 6.51 0.87 -16.02
N GLN A 110 5.69 -0.02 -16.57
CA GLN A 110 5.23 0.04 -17.95
C GLN A 110 4.47 1.35 -18.22
N TYR A 111 3.48 1.68 -17.38
CA TYR A 111 2.75 2.94 -17.47
C TYR A 111 3.68 4.16 -17.46
N VAL A 112 4.61 4.24 -16.51
CA VAL A 112 5.54 5.38 -16.41
C VAL A 112 6.45 5.49 -17.63
N ASN A 113 6.90 4.37 -18.18
CA ASN A 113 7.74 4.35 -19.39
C ASN A 113 6.94 4.77 -20.62
N SER A 114 5.73 4.24 -20.84
CA SER A 114 4.84 4.65 -21.93
C SER A 114 4.52 6.15 -21.85
N VAL A 115 4.20 6.68 -20.67
CA VAL A 115 3.94 8.11 -20.47
C VAL A 115 5.18 8.97 -20.78
N LYS A 116 6.39 8.51 -20.47
CA LYS A 116 7.63 9.24 -20.81
C LYS A 116 7.86 9.29 -22.31
N GLU A 117 7.56 8.21 -23.02
CA GLU A 117 7.64 8.16 -24.48
C GLU A 117 6.57 9.03 -25.14
N ASP A 118 5.35 9.02 -24.60
CA ASP A 118 4.23 9.83 -25.11
C ASP A 118 4.36 11.32 -24.77
N LYS A 119 5.06 11.68 -23.69
CA LYS A 119 5.49 13.07 -23.43
C LYS A 119 6.37 13.62 -24.54
N LYS A 120 7.20 12.78 -25.18
CA LYS A 120 7.96 13.19 -26.38
C LYS A 120 7.03 13.46 -27.57
N LYS A 121 5.79 12.95 -27.53
CA LYS A 121 4.73 13.13 -28.54
C LYS A 121 3.65 14.15 -28.14
N GLY A 122 3.74 14.79 -26.97
CA GLY A 122 2.90 15.93 -26.57
C GLY A 122 1.91 15.72 -25.41
N LEU A 123 1.83 14.54 -24.79
CA LEU A 123 0.89 14.28 -23.68
C LEU A 123 1.51 14.61 -22.31
N HIS A 124 1.04 15.67 -21.62
CA HIS A 124 1.68 16.12 -20.37
C HIS A 124 1.04 15.53 -19.09
N ILE A 125 1.44 14.31 -18.70
CA ILE A 125 1.05 13.69 -17.41
C ILE A 125 2.14 13.90 -16.35
N GLN A 126 1.86 14.59 -15.24
CA GLN A 126 2.85 14.77 -14.17
C GLN A 126 2.95 13.52 -13.27
N VAL A 127 3.91 12.63 -13.55
CA VAL A 127 4.34 11.60 -12.60
C VAL A 127 5.22 12.27 -11.53
N SER A 128 4.94 12.01 -10.26
CA SER A 128 5.74 12.52 -9.13
C SER A 128 7.23 12.28 -9.35
N LYS A 129 8.06 13.31 -9.15
CA LYS A 129 9.54 13.22 -9.22
C LYS A 129 10.09 12.12 -8.29
N LEU A 130 9.41 11.88 -7.16
CA LEU A 130 9.77 10.83 -6.23
C LEU A 130 9.57 9.44 -6.84
N LEU A 131 8.44 9.17 -7.50
CA LEU A 131 8.20 7.89 -8.16
C LEU A 131 9.17 7.66 -9.31
N GLN A 132 9.46 8.70 -10.09
CA GLN A 132 10.46 8.59 -11.16
C GLN A 132 11.84 8.24 -10.60
N ARG A 133 12.24 8.85 -9.48
CA ARG A 133 13.54 8.58 -8.85
C ARG A 133 13.62 7.16 -8.29
N ILE A 134 12.56 6.67 -7.65
CA ILE A 134 12.51 5.32 -7.07
C ILE A 134 12.48 4.24 -8.16
N LEU A 135 11.74 4.45 -9.24
CA LEU A 135 11.70 3.50 -10.35
C LEU A 135 13.04 3.43 -11.10
N LEU A 136 13.79 4.53 -11.21
CA LEU A 136 15.12 4.56 -11.83
C LEU A 136 16.21 3.87 -11.00
N THR A 137 16.01 3.68 -9.70
CA THR A 137 16.96 2.97 -8.82
C THR A 137 16.74 1.45 -8.79
N LEU A 138 15.68 0.95 -9.41
CA LEU A 138 15.31 -0.48 -9.43
C LEU A 138 15.62 -1.17 -10.78
N SER A 139 16.21 -0.45 -11.74
CA SER A 139 16.60 -0.91 -13.08
C SER A 139 18.11 -0.78 -13.27
#